data_AF-A0ABD5PZP9-F1
#
_entry.id   AF-A0ABD5PZP9-F1
#
_cell.length_a   1.000
_cell.length_b   1.000
_cell.length_c   1.000
_cell.angle_alpha   90.00
_cell.angle_beta   90.00
_cell.angle_gamma   90.00
#
_symmetry.space_group_name_H-M   'P 1'
#
loop_
_entity.id
_entity.type
_entity.pdbx_description
1 polymer ?
#
loop_
_entity_poly.entity_id
_entity_poly.type
_entity_poly.pdbx_seq_one_letter_code
_entity_poly.pdbx_strand_id
1 'polypeptide(L)'
;MSQLRVDPIGSFFWGLLTAIGVPIALALLAVTIIGLVVAIPGFILLAIVGLVGSAVSVVWVGSLALGDEEVGGKAVVVGALLLAVPASISVLGDLVTTLVGFFGTGVVARRLYAAWQDD
;
A
#
# COMPACT_ATOMS: atom_id res chain seq x y z
N MET A 1 6.01 10.23 59.47
CA MET A 1 6.28 8.85 58.99
C MET A 1 4.99 8.02 58.96
N SER A 2 4.02 8.36 58.09
CA SER A 2 2.73 7.64 58.00
C SER A 2 2.32 7.26 56.57
N GLN A 3 3.18 7.49 55.57
CA GLN A 3 2.92 7.18 54.16
C GLN A 3 3.30 5.74 53.73
N LEU A 4 3.77 4.91 54.66
CA LEU A 4 4.23 3.53 54.37
C LEU A 4 3.24 2.45 54.84
N ARG A 5 1.95 2.79 55.04
CA ARG A 5 0.91 1.76 55.12
C ARG A 5 0.50 1.38 53.70
N VAL A 6 1.46 0.77 53.02
CA VAL A 6 1.30 0.24 51.66
C VAL A 6 0.33 -0.91 51.75
N ASP A 7 -0.79 -0.84 51.02
CA ASP A 7 -1.70 -1.96 50.86
C ASP A 7 -0.94 -3.08 50.14
N PRO A 8 -0.52 -4.16 50.83
CA PRO A 8 0.48 -5.10 50.30
C PRO A 8 0.02 -5.77 49.02
N ILE A 9 -1.30 -5.98 48.92
CA ILE A 9 -1.97 -6.57 47.78
C ILE A 9 -1.95 -5.59 46.60
N GLY A 10 -2.24 -4.31 46.83
CA GLY A 10 -2.22 -3.28 45.80
C GLY A 10 -0.83 -3.10 45.17
N SER A 11 0.23 -3.12 45.99
CA SER A 11 1.60 -3.04 45.48
C SER A 11 2.06 -4.30 44.75
N PHE A 12 1.58 -5.48 45.15
CA PHE A 12 1.83 -6.72 44.41
C PHE A 12 1.20 -6.66 43.01
N PHE A 13 -0.05 -6.22 42.89
CA PHE A 13 -0.71 -6.08 41.58
C PHE A 13 -0.06 -5.01 40.70
N TRP A 14 0.34 -3.87 41.27
CA TRP A 14 1.09 -2.85 40.53
C TRP A 14 2.45 -3.37 40.06
N GLY A 15 3.15 -4.13 40.90
CA GLY A 15 4.39 -4.82 40.54
C GLY A 15 4.18 -5.80 39.39
N LEU A 16 3.15 -6.66 39.48
CA LEU A 16 2.82 -7.65 38.45
C LEU A 16 2.40 -7.00 37.13
N LEU A 17 1.53 -5.99 37.19
CA LEU A 17 1.08 -5.23 36.03
C LEU A 17 2.24 -4.53 35.34
N THR A 18 3.17 -3.96 36.11
CA THR A 18 4.36 -3.30 35.55
C THR A 18 5.34 -4.32 34.98
N ALA A 19 5.58 -5.43 35.69
CA ALA A 19 6.50 -6.49 35.28
C ALA A 19 6.09 -7.17 33.96
N ILE A 20 4.78 -7.25 33.67
CA ILE A 20 4.27 -7.86 32.44
C ILE A 20 3.87 -6.80 31.40
N GLY A 21 3.18 -5.75 31.84
CA GLY A 21 2.65 -4.72 30.96
C GLY A 21 3.73 -3.88 30.29
N VAL A 22 4.83 -3.55 31.00
CA VAL A 22 5.92 -2.77 30.41
C VAL A 22 6.63 -3.54 29.29
N PRO A 23 7.06 -4.81 29.47
CA PRO A 23 7.64 -5.60 28.38
C PRO A 23 6.72 -5.76 27.17
N ILE A 24 5.42 -6.01 27.38
CA ILE A 24 4.45 -6.13 26.28
C ILE A 24 4.32 -4.80 25.52
N ALA A 25 4.17 -3.68 26.24
CA ALA A 25 4.09 -2.37 25.62
C ALA A 25 5.35 -2.03 24.81
N LEU A 26 6.52 -2.36 25.34
CA LEU A 26 7.80 -2.18 24.62
C LEU A 26 7.90 -3.08 23.39
N ALA A 27 7.46 -4.35 23.48
CA ALA A 27 7.46 -5.27 22.35
C ALA A 27 6.53 -4.79 21.22
N LEU A 28 5.32 -4.34 21.56
CA LEU A 28 4.39 -3.77 20.59
C LEU A 28 4.97 -2.52 19.94
N LEU A 29 5.56 -1.61 20.72
CA LEU A 29 6.20 -0.41 20.23
C LEU A 29 7.37 -0.74 19.28
N ALA A 30 8.18 -1.75 19.60
CA ALA A 30 9.26 -2.22 18.73
C ALA A 30 8.72 -2.77 17.40
N VAL A 31 7.69 -3.60 17.43
CA VAL A 31 7.04 -4.13 16.21
C VAL A 31 6.45 -2.99 15.37
N THR A 32 5.84 -1.98 15.99
CA THR A 32 5.32 -0.82 15.27
C THR A 32 6.43 0.01 14.63
N ILE A 33 7.55 0.23 15.32
CA ILE A 33 8.70 0.97 14.78
C ILE A 33 9.30 0.21 13.59
N ILE A 34 9.56 -1.10 13.73
CA ILE A 34 10.07 -1.94 12.65
C ILE A 34 9.07 -1.96 11.48
N GLY A 35 7.79 -2.12 11.79
CA GLY A 35 6.70 -2.07 10.83
C GLY A 35 6.69 -0.75 10.05
N LEU A 36 6.85 0.40 10.72
CA LEU A 36 6.95 1.71 10.07
C LEU A 36 8.19 1.83 9.17
N VAL A 37 9.36 1.39 9.66
CA VAL A 37 10.62 1.43 8.91
C VAL A 37 10.53 0.62 7.62
N VAL A 38 9.81 -0.51 7.63
CA VAL A 38 9.59 -1.35 6.43
C VAL A 38 8.43 -0.84 5.58
N ALA A 39 7.34 -0.41 6.22
CA ALA A 39 6.12 0.02 5.54
C ALA A 39 6.34 1.32 4.76
N ILE A 40 7.09 2.29 5.29
CA ILE A 40 7.32 3.57 4.58
C ILE A 40 8.01 3.34 3.22
N PRO A 41 9.16 2.65 3.12
CA PRO A 41 9.74 2.27 1.84
C PRO A 41 8.81 1.41 0.98
N GLY A 42 8.10 0.46 1.59
CA GLY A 42 7.14 -0.40 0.89
C GLY A 42 6.02 0.40 0.22
N PHE A 43 5.44 1.38 0.92
CA PHE A 43 4.42 2.27 0.38
C PHE A 43 4.95 3.16 -0.73
N ILE A 44 6.20 3.64 -0.63
CA ILE A 44 6.85 4.41 -1.71
C ILE A 44 7.00 3.54 -2.96
N LEU A 45 7.48 2.31 -2.82
CA LEU A 45 7.61 1.38 -3.94
C LEU A 45 6.24 1.07 -4.55
N LEU A 46 5.22 0.82 -3.72
CA LEU A 46 3.85 0.61 -4.19
C LEU A 46 3.29 1.82 -4.93
N ALA A 47 3.57 3.04 -4.45
CA ALA A 47 3.15 4.27 -5.14
C ALA A 47 3.82 4.40 -6.52
N ILE A 48 5.12 4.08 -6.62
CA ILE A 48 5.85 4.10 -7.91
C ILE A 48 5.28 3.04 -8.85
N VAL A 49 5.09 1.80 -8.37
CA VAL A 49 4.50 0.72 -9.17
C VAL A 49 3.09 1.08 -9.62
N GLY A 50 2.28 1.68 -8.73
CA GLY A 50 0.94 2.16 -9.06
C GLY A 50 0.97 3.24 -10.14
N LEU A 51 1.88 4.21 -10.04
CA LEU A 51 2.05 5.26 -11.05
C LEU A 51 2.39 4.67 -12.42
N VAL A 52 3.37 3.77 -12.46
CA VAL A 52 3.78 3.09 -13.70
C VAL A 52 2.65 2.20 -14.23
N GLY A 53 1.97 1.46 -13.36
CA GLY A 53 0.83 0.62 -13.69
C GLY A 53 -0.30 1.42 -14.31
N SER A 54 -0.66 2.57 -13.75
CA SER A 54 -1.66 3.48 -14.33
C SER A 54 -1.24 3.99 -15.71
N ALA A 55 0.02 4.35 -15.91
CA ALA A 55 0.52 4.76 -17.22
C ALA A 55 0.43 3.64 -18.26
N VAL A 56 0.78 2.40 -17.88
CA VAL A 56 0.62 1.22 -18.73
C VAL A 56 -0.85 0.97 -19.07
N SER A 57 -1.74 1.10 -18.08
CA SER A 57 -3.18 0.95 -18.30
C SER A 57 -3.75 1.99 -19.26
N VAL A 58 -3.30 3.24 -19.17
CA VAL A 58 -3.66 4.31 -20.12
C VAL A 58 -3.26 3.91 -21.54
N VAL A 59 -2.00 3.49 -21.73
CA VAL A 59 -1.50 3.06 -23.05
C VAL A 59 -2.32 1.90 -23.60
N TRP A 60 -2.62 0.91 -22.75
CA TRP A 60 -3.37 -0.28 -23.14
C TRP A 60 -4.81 0.04 -23.55
N VAL A 61 -5.50 0.92 -22.81
CA VAL A 61 -6.85 1.39 -23.19
C VAL A 61 -6.81 2.12 -24.53
N GLY A 62 -5.79 2.94 -24.74
CA GLY A 62 -5.60 3.66 -26.00
C GLY A 62 -5.30 2.75 -27.19
N SER A 63 -4.43 1.75 -27.02
CA SER A 63 -4.06 0.81 -28.08
C SER A 63 -5.25 -0.08 -28.47
N LEU A 64 -6.05 -0.52 -27.49
CA LEU A 64 -7.30 -1.24 -27.75
C LEU A 64 -8.32 -0.42 -28.55
N ALA A 65 -8.45 0.87 -28.23
CA ALA A 65 -9.37 1.76 -28.93
C ALA A 65 -8.90 2.09 -30.36
N LEU A 66 -7.59 2.11 -30.59
CA LEU A 66 -6.98 2.36 -31.89
C LEU A 66 -6.88 1.10 -32.77
N GLY A 67 -7.04 -0.10 -32.18
CA GLY A 67 -6.87 -1.37 -32.88
C GLY A 67 -5.43 -1.62 -33.34
N ASP A 68 -4.47 -0.93 -32.73
CA ASP A 68 -3.07 -0.87 -33.14
C ASP A 68 -2.20 -1.54 -32.07
N GLU A 69 -1.30 -2.45 -32.49
CA GLU A 69 -0.39 -3.14 -31.56
C GLU A 69 0.83 -2.28 -31.19
N GLU A 70 1.03 -1.16 -31.89
CA GLU A 70 2.20 -0.31 -31.77
C GLU A 70 2.03 0.76 -30.68
N VAL A 71 3.02 0.83 -29.78
CA VAL A 71 3.04 1.75 -28.64
C VAL A 71 3.42 3.16 -29.12
N GLY A 72 2.41 3.97 -29.46
CA GLY A 72 2.59 5.32 -29.98
C GLY A 72 2.04 6.43 -29.06
N GLY A 73 2.55 7.66 -29.19
CA GLY A 73 2.05 8.82 -28.44
C GLY A 73 0.55 9.09 -28.62
N LYS A 74 -0.03 8.65 -29.76
CA LYS A 74 -1.50 8.68 -29.99
C LYS A 74 -2.26 7.76 -29.03
N ALA A 75 -1.73 6.56 -28.73
CA ALA A 75 -2.37 5.64 -27.78
C ALA A 75 -2.43 6.24 -26.36
N VAL A 76 -1.37 6.93 -25.94
CA VAL A 76 -1.36 7.64 -24.64
C VAL A 76 -2.48 8.68 -24.58
N VAL A 77 -2.63 9.51 -25.61
CA VAL A 77 -3.63 10.59 -25.64
C VAL A 77 -5.05 10.03 -25.69
N VAL A 78 -5.30 9.03 -26.54
CA VAL A 78 -6.63 8.39 -26.66
C VAL A 78 -7.00 7.66 -25.38
N GLY A 79 -6.08 6.90 -24.80
CA GLY A 79 -6.31 6.22 -23.53
C GLY A 79 -6.55 7.18 -22.36
N ALA A 80 -5.81 8.30 -22.32
CA ALA A 80 -5.98 9.31 -21.28
C ALA A 80 -7.34 9.99 -21.38
N LEU A 81 -7.80 10.32 -22.60
CA LEU A 81 -9.13 10.86 -22.84
C LEU A 81 -10.24 9.88 -22.44
N LEU A 82 -10.10 8.61 -22.80
CA LEU A 82 -11.08 7.57 -22.46
C LEU A 82 -11.19 7.34 -20.95
N LEU A 83 -10.07 7.40 -20.23
CA LEU A 83 -10.05 7.27 -18.76
C LEU A 83 -10.45 8.57 -18.05
N ALA A 84 -10.28 9.73 -18.67
CA ALA A 84 -10.73 11.02 -18.13
C ALA A 84 -12.26 11.12 -18.03
N VAL A 85 -12.99 10.47 -18.95
CA VAL A 85 -14.47 10.45 -18.95
C VAL A 85 -15.05 9.82 -17.67
N PRO A 86 -14.70 8.57 -17.29
CA PRO A 86 -15.15 8.01 -16.02
C PRO A 86 -14.53 8.76 -14.83
N ALA A 87 -13.28 9.21 -14.90
CA ALA A 87 -12.64 10.01 -13.84
C ALA A 87 -13.40 11.32 -13.51
N SER A 88 -14.11 11.90 -14.48
CA SER A 88 -14.96 13.07 -14.28
C SER A 88 -16.21 12.79 -13.42
N ILE A 89 -16.58 11.52 -13.26
CA ILE A 89 -17.69 11.08 -12.43
C ILE A 89 -17.11 10.57 -11.11
N SER A 90 -17.16 11.38 -10.04
CA SER A 90 -16.40 11.14 -8.80
C SER A 90 -16.53 9.73 -8.17
N VAL A 91 -17.66 9.02 -8.37
CA VAL A 91 -17.85 7.66 -7.84
C VAL A 91 -17.45 6.56 -8.83
N LEU A 92 -17.69 6.74 -10.14
CA LEU A 92 -17.35 5.76 -11.17
C LEU A 92 -15.87 5.85 -11.56
N GLY A 93 -15.32 7.05 -11.53
CA GLY A 93 -13.94 7.35 -11.83
C GLY A 93 -12.97 6.63 -10.92
N ASP A 94 -13.11 6.85 -9.61
CA ASP A 94 -12.25 6.22 -8.60
C ASP A 94 -12.32 4.70 -8.63
N LEU A 95 -13.51 4.15 -8.89
CA LEU A 95 -13.72 2.70 -8.92
C LEU A 95 -13.09 2.08 -10.18
N VAL A 96 -13.29 2.70 -11.35
CA VAL A 96 -12.70 2.25 -12.62
C VAL A 96 -11.18 2.43 -12.61
N THR A 97 -10.65 3.57 -12.16
CA THR A 97 -9.20 3.80 -12.09
C THR A 97 -8.53 2.90 -11.07
N THR A 98 -9.19 2.60 -9.94
CA THR A 98 -8.68 1.64 -8.95
C THR A 98 -8.64 0.22 -9.51
N LEU A 99 -9.71 -0.25 -10.16
CA LEU A 99 -9.76 -1.58 -10.76
C LEU A 99 -8.72 -1.73 -11.88
N VAL A 100 -8.63 -0.74 -12.76
CA VAL A 100 -7.66 -0.70 -13.86
C VAL A 100 -6.22 -0.58 -13.33
N GLY A 101 -6.02 0.14 -12.24
CA GLY A 101 -4.76 0.22 -11.51
C GLY A 101 -4.34 -1.14 -10.92
N PHE A 102 -5.27 -1.89 -10.33
CA PHE A 102 -4.99 -3.24 -9.83
C PHE A 102 -4.58 -4.21 -10.94
N PHE A 103 -5.19 -4.13 -12.13
CA PHE A 103 -4.77 -4.93 -13.29
C PHE A 103 -3.33 -4.60 -13.72
N GLY A 104 -2.99 -3.32 -13.87
CA GLY A 104 -1.63 -2.89 -14.22
C GLY A 104 -0.60 -3.30 -13.17
N THR A 105 -0.92 -3.12 -11.89
CA THR A 105 -0.08 -3.50 -10.74
C THR A 105 0.13 -5.02 -10.70
N GLY A 106 -0.92 -5.81 -10.99
CA GLY A 106 -0.86 -7.27 -11.03
C GLY A 106 0.05 -7.83 -12.13
N VAL A 107 0.07 -7.22 -13.31
CA VAL A 107 0.99 -7.61 -14.40
C VAL A 107 2.45 -7.34 -14.02
N VAL A 108 2.73 -6.19 -13.41
CA VAL A 108 4.08 -5.84 -12.94
C VAL A 108 4.54 -6.80 -11.84
N ALA A 109 3.67 -7.08 -10.85
CA ALA A 109 3.96 -8.03 -9.78
C ALA A 109 4.26 -9.45 -10.33
N ARG A 110 3.48 -9.92 -11.31
CA ARG A 110 3.69 -11.23 -11.93
C ARG A 110 5.00 -11.30 -12.71
N ARG A 111 5.38 -10.24 -13.42
CA ARG A 111 6.67 -10.18 -14.13
C ARG A 111 7.86 -10.14 -13.17
N LEU A 112 7.74 -9.38 -12.07
CA LEU A 112 8.79 -9.32 -11.05
C LEU A 112 8.97 -10.68 -10.37
N TYR A 113 7.87 -11.40 -10.08
CA TYR A 113 7.92 -12.74 -9.50
C TYR A 113 8.54 -13.77 -10.46
N ALA A 114 8.19 -13.72 -11.75
CA ALA A 114 8.77 -14.60 -12.76
C ALA A 114 10.29 -14.35 -12.92
N ALA A 115 10.72 -13.09 -12.95
CA ALA A 115 12.13 -12.73 -13.02
C ALA A 115 12.94 -13.24 -11.81
N TRP A 116 12.32 -13.30 -10.63
CA TRP A 116 12.94 -13.87 -9.42
C TRP A 116 12.97 -15.41 -9.38
N GLN A 117 12.16 -16.09 -10.18
CA GLN A 117 12.17 -17.56 -10.29
C GLN A 117 13.12 -18.09 -11.37
N ASP A 118 13.46 -17.24 -12.34
CA ASP A 118 14.38 -17.58 -13.44
C ASP A 118 15.87 -17.30 -13.08
N ASP A 119 16.14 -16.72 -11.90
CA ASP A 119 17.46 -16.58 -11.25
C ASP A 119 17.65 -17.66 -10.16
#